data_AF-A0A953Z5S7-F1
#
_entry.id   AF-A0A953Z5S7-F1
#
_cell.length_a   1.000
_cell.length_b   1.000
_cell.length_c   1.000
_cell.angle_alpha   90.00
_cell.angle_beta   90.00
_cell.angle_gamma   90.00
#
_symmetry.space_group_name_H-M   'P 1'
#
loop_
_entity.id
_entity.type
_entity.pdbx_description
1 polymer ?
#
loop_
_entity_poly.entity_id
_entity_poly.type
_entity_poly.pdbx_seq_one_letter_code
_entity_poly.pdbx_strand_id
1 'polypeptide(L)' 'MNLEFLRELGIGDTNPGAYDGSWITTKGETVTSASPATGKAIGAVTMSGTAEYERVMNAAREAQLRWRELPAPIR' A
#
# COMPACT_ATOMS: atom_id res chain seq x y z
N MET A 1 -8.49 -9.84 -20.91
CA MET A 1 -7.49 -9.85 -19.84
C MET A 1 -8.17 -10.50 -18.65
N ASN A 2 -7.71 -11.67 -18.23
CA ASN A 2 -8.25 -12.35 -17.04
C ASN A 2 -7.40 -11.91 -15.85
N LEU A 3 -8.04 -11.34 -14.83
CA LEU A 3 -7.37 -10.76 -13.65
C LEU A 3 -7.81 -11.42 -12.34
N GLU A 4 -8.57 -12.53 -12.38
CA GLU A 4 -9.11 -13.15 -11.15
C GLU A 4 -8.02 -13.54 -10.14
N PHE A 5 -6.82 -13.90 -10.62
CA PHE A 5 -5.67 -14.22 -9.77
C PHE A 5 -5.23 -13.06 -8.84
N LEU A 6 -5.58 -11.81 -9.16
CA LEU A 6 -5.25 -10.66 -8.32
C LEU A 6 -6.01 -10.68 -6.99
N ARG A 7 -7.20 -11.31 -6.95
CA ARG A 7 -7.96 -11.48 -5.70
C ARG A 7 -7.22 -12.35 -4.69
N GLU A 8 -6.45 -13.33 -5.16
CA GLU A 8 -5.61 -14.19 -4.31
C GLU A 8 -4.47 -13.40 -3.64
N LEU A 9 -4.06 -12.28 -4.26
CA LEU A 9 -3.08 -11.35 -3.70
C LEU A 9 -3.73 -10.27 -2.80
N GLY A 10 -5.05 -10.32 -2.62
CA GLY A 10 -5.79 -9.30 -1.87
C GLY A 10 -5.96 -7.97 -2.62
N ILE A 11 -5.77 -7.96 -3.94
CA ILE A 11 -5.91 -6.76 -4.77
C ILE A 11 -7.35 -6.68 -5.31
N GLY A 12 -8.02 -5.57 -5.03
CA GLY A 12 -9.36 -5.25 -5.55
C GLY A 12 -9.33 -4.18 -6.65
N ASP A 13 -10.51 -3.69 -7.00
CA ASP A 13 -10.67 -2.66 -8.04
C ASP A 13 -10.00 -1.34 -7.66
N THR A 14 -10.17 -0.91 -6.39
CA THR A 14 -9.52 0.27 -5.82
C THR A 14 -8.89 -0.11 -4.48
N ASN A 15 -7.62 0.23 -4.31
CA ASN A 15 -6.81 -0.17 -3.17
C ASN A 15 -6.28 1.06 -2.42
N PRO A 16 -6.19 1.02 -1.08
CA PRO A 16 -5.58 2.10 -0.32
C PRO A 16 -4.08 2.21 -0.60
N GLY A 17 -3.58 3.44 -0.72
CA GLY A 17 -2.17 3.71 -1.06
C GLY A 17 -1.22 3.79 0.12
N ALA A 18 -1.67 3.55 1.35
CA ALA A 18 -0.84 3.63 2.55
C ALA A 18 -1.18 2.55 3.58
N TYR A 19 -0.14 2.13 4.32
CA TYR A 19 -0.19 1.08 5.33
C TYR A 19 0.70 1.43 6.52
N ASP A 20 0.20 1.26 7.74
CA ASP A 20 0.91 1.55 9.00
C ASP A 20 0.95 0.37 9.98
N GLY A 21 0.71 -0.86 9.49
CA GLY A 21 0.32 -2.01 10.31
C GLY A 21 -1.14 -2.40 10.07
N SER A 22 -1.90 -1.51 9.44
CA SER A 22 -3.19 -1.77 8.83
C SER A 22 -3.32 -0.95 7.54
N TRP A 23 -4.18 -1.37 6.61
CA TRP A 23 -4.49 -0.56 5.45
C TRP A 23 -5.23 0.72 5.88
N ILE A 24 -4.72 1.88 5.48
CA ILE A 24 -5.29 3.18 5.84
C ILE A 24 -6.32 3.58 4.79
N THR A 25 -7.49 4.06 5.21
CA THR A 25 -8.40 4.76 4.31
C THR A 25 -7.76 6.07 3.84
N THR A 26 -7.15 6.02 2.66
CA THR A 26 -6.52 7.16 1.97
C THR A 26 -7.57 8.01 1.26
N LYS A 27 -7.33 9.33 1.16
CA LYS A 27 -8.28 10.30 0.59
C LYS A 27 -7.69 11.17 -0.53
N GLY A 28 -6.49 10.85 -1.00
CA GLY A 28 -5.85 11.56 -2.10
C GLY A 28 -6.41 11.18 -3.47
N GLU A 29 -5.71 11.61 -4.51
CA GLU A 29 -6.05 11.28 -5.90
C GLU A 29 -6.05 9.76 -6.12
N THR A 30 -7.01 9.27 -6.90
CA THR A 30 -7.03 7.86 -7.31
C THR A 30 -6.33 7.69 -8.65
N VAL A 31 -5.27 6.89 -8.67
CA VAL A 31 -4.44 6.63 -9.84
C VAL A 31 -4.76 5.24 -10.39
N THR A 32 -5.15 5.18 -11.66
CA THR A 32 -5.41 3.91 -12.36
C THR A 32 -4.10 3.30 -12.87
N SER A 33 -3.83 2.06 -12.50
CA SER A 33 -2.77 1.26 -13.08
C SER A 33 -3.28 0.54 -14.33
N ALA A 34 -2.69 0.84 -15.48
CA ALA A 34 -3.07 0.27 -16.77
C ALA A 34 -1.96 -0.65 -17.31
N SER A 35 -2.35 -1.72 -18.00
CA SER A 35 -1.42 -2.64 -18.64
C SER A 35 -0.70 -1.96 -19.80
N PRO A 36 0.64 -1.90 -19.84
CA PRO A 36 1.36 -1.26 -20.95
C PRO A 36 1.18 -2.02 -22.28
N ALA A 37 0.86 -3.33 -22.22
CA ALA A 37 0.65 -4.16 -23.40
C ALA A 37 -0.71 -3.94 -24.07
N THR A 38 -1.71 -3.48 -23.32
CA THR A 38 -3.11 -3.41 -23.82
C THR A 38 -3.81 -2.08 -23.56
N GLY A 39 -3.25 -1.20 -22.75
CA GLY A 39 -3.87 0.03 -22.26
C GLY A 39 -5.06 -0.18 -21.31
N LYS A 40 -5.44 -1.43 -21.02
CA LYS A 40 -6.60 -1.74 -20.18
C LYS A 40 -6.27 -1.57 -18.69
N ALA A 41 -7.22 -1.05 -17.94
CA ALA A 41 -7.10 -0.92 -16.49
C ALA A 41 -6.91 -2.30 -15.83
N ILE A 42 -5.97 -2.37 -14.89
CA ILE A 42 -5.72 -3.52 -14.02
C ILE A 42 -6.45 -3.31 -12.69
N GLY A 43 -6.35 -2.10 -12.14
CA GLY A 43 -6.95 -1.66 -10.88
C GLY A 43 -6.51 -0.23 -10.59
N ALA A 44 -6.90 0.31 -9.43
CA ALA A 44 -6.57 1.66 -9.01
C ALA A 44 -6.05 1.71 -7.58
N VAL A 45 -5.31 2.77 -7.26
CA VAL A 45 -4.81 3.07 -5.92
C VAL A 45 -5.26 4.47 -5.52
N THR A 46 -5.90 4.62 -4.36
CA THR A 46 -6.15 5.93 -3.78
C THR A 46 -4.91 6.37 -3.02
N MET A 47 -4.28 7.47 -3.47
CA MET A 47 -3.01 7.94 -2.91
C MET A 47 -3.19 8.51 -1.51
N SER A 48 -2.14 8.42 -0.69
CA SER A 48 -2.09 9.10 0.61
C SER A 48 -1.88 10.61 0.48
N GLY A 49 -2.51 11.38 1.35
CA GLY A 49 -2.16 12.78 1.58
C GLY A 49 -1.15 12.95 2.72
N THR A 50 -0.88 14.19 3.09
CA THR A 50 0.06 14.55 4.16
C THR A 50 -0.33 13.92 5.51
N ALA A 51 -1.62 13.87 5.83
CA ALA A 51 -2.08 13.31 7.10
C ALA A 51 -1.81 11.81 7.21
N GLU A 52 -2.08 11.04 6.15
CA GLU A 52 -1.76 9.61 6.13
C GLU A 52 -0.25 9.37 6.11
N TYR A 53 0.52 10.22 5.42
CA TYR A 53 1.99 10.17 5.45
C TYR A 53 2.54 10.33 6.88
N GLU A 54 2.12 11.38 7.61
CA GLU A 54 2.58 11.60 8.98
C GLU A 54 2.21 10.44 9.90
N ARG A 55 1.01 9.88 9.73
CA ARG A 55 0.57 8.68 10.44
C ARG A 55 1.49 7.49 10.18
N VAL A 56 1.79 7.19 8.91
CA VAL A 56 2.71 6.09 8.54
C VAL A 56 4.11 6.34 9.10
N MET A 57 4.63 7.56 9.00
CA MET A 57 5.96 7.90 9.51
C MET A 57 6.06 7.74 11.02
N ASN A 58 5.02 8.11 11.77
CA ASN A 58 4.99 7.92 13.22
C ASN A 58 4.93 6.43 13.59
N ALA A 59 4.06 5.64 12.95
CA ALA A 59 4.00 4.20 13.16
C ALA A 59 5.33 3.50 12.81
N ALA A 60 5.98 3.91 11.72
CA ALA A 60 7.29 3.40 11.33
C ALA A 60 8.38 3.73 12.35
N ARG A 61 8.39 4.95 12.91
CA ARG A 61 9.31 5.35 13.99
C ARG A 61 9.10 4.51 15.25
N GLU A 62 7.86 4.27 15.65
CA GLU A 62 7.53 3.41 16.78
C GLU A 62 7.97 1.96 16.55
N ALA A 63 7.69 1.41 15.37
CA ALA A 63 8.11 0.06 15.00
C ALA A 63 9.64 -0.08 14.94
N GLN A 64 10.35 0.95 14.49
CA GLN A 64 11.82 0.98 14.41
C GLN A 64 12.48 0.78 15.77
N LEU A 65 11.87 1.29 16.85
CA LEU A 65 12.40 1.13 18.21
C LEU A 65 12.48 -0.34 18.63
N ARG A 66 11.51 -1.17 18.21
CA ARG A 66 11.53 -2.62 18.46
C ARG A 66 12.40 -3.35 17.44
N TRP A 67 12.31 -2.96 16.17
CA TRP A 67 13.06 -3.59 15.09
C TRP A 67 14.57 -3.50 15.28
N ARG A 68 15.08 -2.37 15.79
CA ARG A 68 16.52 -2.17 16.03
C ARG A 68 17.08 -3.08 17.13
N GLU A 69 16.24 -3.54 18.06
CA GLU A 69 16.63 -4.44 19.15
C GLU A 69 16.74 -5.90 18.69
N LEU A 70 16.11 -6.27 17.56
CA LEU A 70 16.23 -7.61 16.99
C LEU A 70 17.67 -7.85 16.50
N PRO A 71 18.34 -8.95 16.90
CA PRO A 71 19.67 -9.29 16.42
C PRO A 71 19.73 -9.37 14.89
N ALA A 72 20.85 -8.91 14.31
CA ALA A 72 21.04 -8.88 12.86
C ALA A 72 20.75 -10.22 12.13
N PRO A 73 21.05 -11.41 12.67
CA PRO A 73 20.72 -12.67 11.99
C PRO A 73 19.23 -13.02 11.95
N ILE A 74 18.41 -12.41 12.82
CA ILE A 74 16.97 -12.72 12.93
C ILE A 74 16.14 -11.81 12.01
N ARG A 75 16.63 -10.61 11.73
CA ARG A 75 15.91 -9.54 11.03
C ARG A 75 16.27 -9.45 9.56
#